data_AF-A0A0H4QJR0-F1
#
_entry.id   AF-A0A0H4QJR0-F1
#
_cell.length_a   1.000
_cell.length_b   1.000
_cell.length_c   1.000
_cell.angle_alpha   90.00
_cell.angle_beta   90.00
_cell.angle_gamma   90.00
#
_symmetry.space_group_name_H-M   'P 1'
#
loop_
_entity.id
_entity.type
_entity.pdbx_description
1 polymer ?
#
loop_
_entity_poly.entity_id
_entity_poly.type
_entity_poly.pdbx_seq_one_letter_code
_entity_poly.pdbx_strand_id
1 'polypeptide(L)'
;MKKANSLFIFCFIFTALIIVMLTFIIPSWLMTQLATSQINKTLATKNSYILTKDNFSSKYLQHHTRLKITNVSDFQGINNKHQGYLSGSLNSQHDLGVIVNFKNIGPYVYYIKPESLKVFYSTVHN
;
A
#
# COMPACT_ATOMS: atom_id res chain seq x y z
N MET A 1 -32.97 -17.94 32.76
CA MET A 1 -33.07 -18.03 31.27
C MET A 1 -32.71 -16.74 30.53
N LYS A 2 -33.06 -15.51 30.98
CA LYS A 2 -32.72 -14.26 30.25
C LYS A 2 -31.21 -14.00 30.01
N LYS A 3 -30.33 -14.41 30.93
CA LYS A 3 -28.86 -14.22 30.79
C LYS A 3 -28.22 -15.09 29.69
N ALA A 4 -28.75 -16.30 29.45
CA ALA A 4 -28.22 -17.20 28.43
C ALA A 4 -28.46 -16.66 27.01
N ASN A 5 -29.62 -16.04 26.77
CA ASN A 5 -29.94 -15.39 25.49
C ASN A 5 -29.06 -14.16 25.24
N SER A 6 -28.76 -13.38 26.29
CA SER A 6 -27.87 -12.22 26.17
C SER A 6 -26.43 -12.63 25.84
N LEU A 7 -25.91 -13.71 26.45
CA LEU A 7 -24.58 -14.23 26.13
C LEU A 7 -24.51 -14.78 24.71
N PHE A 8 -25.56 -15.48 24.26
CA PHE A 8 -25.62 -16.04 22.91
C PHE A 8 -25.66 -14.94 21.83
N ILE A 9 -26.47 -13.89 22.03
CA ILE A 9 -26.52 -12.72 21.13
C ILE A 9 -25.15 -12.02 21.09
N PHE A 10 -24.50 -11.84 22.25
CA PHE A 10 -23.17 -11.25 22.33
C PHE A 10 -22.13 -12.07 21.55
N CYS A 11 -22.11 -13.40 21.73
CA CYS A 11 -21.22 -14.29 20.99
C CYS A 11 -21.48 -14.25 19.47
N PHE A 12 -22.74 -14.16 19.05
CA PHE A 12 -23.10 -14.06 17.64
C PHE A 12 -22.57 -12.76 17.01
N ILE A 13 -22.81 -11.61 17.66
CA ILE A 13 -22.31 -10.30 17.21
C ILE A 13 -20.78 -10.29 17.17
N PHE A 14 -20.13 -10.82 18.21
CA PHE A 14 -18.67 -10.88 18.29
C PHE A 14 -18.06 -11.76 17.19
N THR A 15 -18.69 -12.91 16.90
CA THR A 15 -18.25 -13.80 15.82
C THR A 15 -18.40 -13.13 14.45
N ALA A 16 -19.51 -12.43 14.21
CA ALA A 16 -19.72 -11.67 12.98
C ALA A 16 -18.66 -10.57 12.79
N LEU A 17 -18.31 -9.84 13.85
CA LEU A 17 -17.24 -8.84 13.84
C LEU A 17 -15.88 -9.46 13.50
N ILE A 18 -15.54 -10.62 14.07
CA ILE A 18 -14.31 -11.34 13.75
C ILE A 18 -14.27 -11.72 12.27
N ILE A 19 -15.38 -12.22 11.71
CA ILE A 19 -15.46 -12.59 10.29
C ILE A 19 -15.22 -11.36 9.40
N VAL A 20 -15.80 -10.21 9.73
CA VAL A 20 -15.59 -8.95 8.99
C VAL A 20 -14.12 -8.52 9.06
N MET A 21 -13.50 -8.58 10.25
CA MET A 21 -12.09 -8.26 10.44
C MET A 21 -11.16 -9.16 9.61
N LEU A 22 -11.43 -10.48 9.61
CA LEU A 22 -10.65 -11.47 8.86
C LEU A 22 -10.81 -11.35 7.35
N THR A 23 -12.00 -10.96 6.88
CA THR A 23 -12.31 -10.93 5.43
C THR A 23 -11.93 -9.61 4.76
N PHE A 24 -11.96 -8.48 5.46
CA PHE A 24 -11.70 -7.16 4.85
C PHE A 24 -10.50 -6.42 5.42
N ILE A 25 -10.38 -6.34 6.75
CA ILE A 25 -9.38 -5.48 7.39
C ILE A 25 -7.98 -6.10 7.29
N ILE A 26 -7.84 -7.37 7.66
CA ILE A 26 -6.55 -8.06 7.65
C ILE A 26 -5.95 -8.16 6.23
N PRO A 27 -6.70 -8.57 5.18
CA PRO A 27 -6.18 -8.61 3.82
C PRO A 27 -5.74 -7.24 3.29
N SER A 28 -6.51 -6.19 3.59
CA SER A 28 -6.17 -4.81 3.19
C SER A 28 -4.87 -4.33 3.85
N TRP A 29 -4.74 -4.54 5.16
CA TRP A 29 -3.52 -4.17 5.88
C TRP A 29 -2.29 -4.94 5.38
N LEU A 30 -2.43 -6.25 5.16
CA LEU A 30 -1.35 -7.10 4.63
C LEU A 30 -0.91 -6.63 3.23
N MET A 31 -1.86 -6.25 2.38
CA MET A 31 -1.59 -5.67 1.06
C MET A 31 -0.72 -4.41 1.14
N THR A 32 -1.08 -3.48 2.02
CA THR A 32 -0.32 -2.23 2.20
C THR A 32 1.10 -2.51 2.74
N GLN A 33 1.25 -3.45 3.67
CA GLN A 33 2.57 -3.86 4.19
C GLN A 33 3.45 -4.50 3.11
N LEU A 34 2.89 -5.42 2.31
CA LEU A 34 3.60 -6.04 1.20
C LEU A 34 4.02 -5.01 0.15
N ALA A 35 3.13 -4.07 -0.18
CA ALA A 35 3.42 -3.02 -1.15
C ALA A 35 4.56 -2.12 -0.65
N THR A 36 4.45 -1.66 0.60
CA THR A 36 5.48 -0.85 1.27
C THR A 36 6.84 -1.53 1.25
N SER A 37 6.88 -2.83 1.59
CA SER A 37 8.11 -3.63 1.57
C SER A 37 8.73 -3.71 0.18
N GLN A 38 7.93 -4.00 -0.85
CA GLN A 38 8.43 -4.14 -2.23
C GLN A 38 8.87 -2.80 -2.81
N ILE A 39 8.13 -1.71 -2.57
CA ILE A 39 8.53 -0.36 -2.97
C ILE A 39 9.84 0.03 -2.31
N ASN A 40 9.99 -0.21 -1.01
CA ASN A 40 11.24 0.08 -0.30
C ASN A 40 12.42 -0.76 -0.82
N LYS A 41 12.21 -2.02 -1.18
CA LYS A 41 13.23 -2.84 -1.87
C LYS A 41 13.62 -2.22 -3.20
N THR A 42 12.66 -1.77 -4.00
CA THR A 42 12.92 -1.09 -5.28
C THR A 42 13.65 0.23 -5.09
N LEU A 43 13.24 1.06 -4.12
CA LEU A 43 13.91 2.34 -3.81
C LEU A 43 15.35 2.14 -3.32
N ALA A 44 15.61 1.06 -2.57
CA ALA A 44 16.96 0.70 -2.13
C ALA A 44 17.85 0.23 -3.29
N THR A 45 17.28 -0.16 -4.44
CA THR A 45 18.10 -0.42 -5.63
C THR A 45 18.63 0.89 -6.20
N LYS A 46 19.88 0.90 -6.66
CA LYS A 46 20.49 2.06 -7.31
C LYS A 46 19.85 2.45 -8.64
N ASN A 47 18.80 1.74 -9.09
CA ASN A 47 18.18 1.86 -10.41
C ASN A 47 16.70 2.25 -10.35
N SER A 48 16.20 2.68 -9.19
CA SER A 48 14.79 3.09 -9.02
C SER A 48 14.37 4.22 -9.96
N TYR A 49 15.31 5.11 -10.33
CA TYR A 49 15.09 6.19 -11.28
C TYR A 49 14.67 5.72 -12.68
N ILE A 50 15.01 4.49 -13.08
CA ILE A 50 14.64 3.91 -14.39
C ILE A 50 13.12 3.68 -14.48
N LEU A 51 12.44 3.56 -13.35
CA LEU A 51 10.99 3.39 -13.28
C LEU A 51 10.23 4.73 -13.35
N THR A 52 10.92 5.83 -13.56
CA THR A 52 10.31 7.16 -13.69
C THR A 52 10.26 7.59 -15.16
N LYS A 53 9.22 8.34 -15.53
CA LYS A 53 9.08 8.90 -16.89
C LYS A 53 9.44 10.38 -16.98
N ASP A 54 9.56 11.05 -15.84
CA ASP A 54 9.83 12.48 -15.77
C ASP A 54 11.23 12.78 -15.22
N ASN A 55 11.82 13.88 -15.69
CA ASN A 55 13.20 14.26 -15.37
C ASN A 55 13.39 14.62 -13.89
N PHE A 56 12.35 15.18 -13.25
CA PHE A 56 12.41 15.57 -11.85
C PHE A 56 12.51 14.34 -10.94
N SER A 57 11.59 13.39 -11.08
CA SER A 57 11.59 12.14 -10.33
C SER A 57 12.86 11.34 -10.57
N SER A 58 13.32 11.27 -11.82
CA SER A 58 14.56 10.56 -12.18
C SER A 58 15.76 11.14 -11.44
N LYS A 59 15.98 12.46 -11.54
CA LYS A 59 17.07 13.15 -10.83
C LYS A 59 16.95 13.01 -9.32
N TYR A 60 15.75 13.18 -8.78
CA TYR A 60 15.52 13.10 -7.35
C TYR A 60 15.89 11.72 -6.79
N LEU A 61 15.40 10.64 -7.41
CA LEU A 61 15.70 9.27 -7.01
C LEU A 61 17.17 8.88 -7.25
N GLN A 62 17.81 9.44 -8.28
CA GLN A 62 19.23 9.22 -8.55
C GLN A 62 20.13 9.85 -7.46
N HIS A 63 19.79 11.05 -6.99
CA HIS A 63 20.55 11.76 -5.96
C HIS A 63 20.27 11.26 -4.53
N HIS A 64 19.11 10.65 -4.29
CA HIS A 64 18.70 10.20 -2.96
C HIS A 64 18.59 8.67 -2.90
N THR A 65 19.72 8.00 -2.66
CA THR A 65 19.80 6.52 -2.65
C THR A 65 19.32 5.85 -1.35
N ARG A 66 19.01 6.65 -0.31
CA ARG A 66 18.56 6.17 1.02
C ARG A 66 17.09 6.50 1.29
N LEU A 67 16.29 6.65 0.25
CA LEU A 67 14.87 6.94 0.38
C LEU A 67 14.09 5.74 0.92
N LYS A 68 13.12 6.01 1.78
CA LYS A 68 12.10 5.06 2.20
C LYS A 68 10.72 5.69 2.06
N ILE A 69 9.77 4.90 1.58
CA ILE A 69 8.35 5.26 1.59
C ILE A 69 7.75 4.87 2.95
N THR A 70 6.95 5.78 3.50
CA THR A 70 6.19 5.68 4.75
C THR A 70 4.78 6.19 4.52
N ASN A 71 3.84 5.97 5.44
CA ASN A 71 2.45 6.43 5.33
C ASN A 71 1.81 6.08 3.97
N VAL A 72 2.00 4.84 3.54
CA VAL A 72 1.45 4.37 2.26
C VAL A 72 -0.07 4.36 2.35
N SER A 73 -0.71 5.08 1.44
CA SER A 73 -2.16 5.19 1.34
C SER A 73 -2.79 3.83 1.08
N ASP A 74 -4.07 3.73 1.40
CA ASP A 74 -4.88 2.62 0.94
C ASP A 74 -4.82 2.53 -0.59
N PHE A 75 -5.00 1.32 -1.07
CA PHE A 75 -4.88 0.99 -2.48
C PHE A 75 -6.00 1.62 -3.30
N GLN A 76 -5.65 2.45 -4.29
CA GLN A 76 -6.60 3.20 -5.10
C GLN A 76 -6.63 2.69 -6.55
N GLY A 77 -7.82 2.25 -6.97
CA GLY A 77 -8.15 1.90 -8.34
C GLY A 77 -7.46 0.63 -8.85
N ILE A 78 -8.27 -0.34 -9.29
CA ILE A 78 -7.79 -1.45 -10.10
C ILE A 78 -8.16 -1.14 -11.54
N ASN A 79 -7.19 -0.87 -12.40
CA ASN A 79 -7.46 -0.91 -13.84
C ASN A 79 -7.47 -2.37 -14.30
N ASN A 80 -8.20 -2.68 -15.38
CA ASN A 80 -8.57 -3.98 -15.96
C ASN A 80 -7.42 -5.00 -16.20
N LYS A 81 -6.18 -4.73 -15.76
CA LYS A 81 -4.96 -5.54 -15.99
C LYS A 81 -4.09 -5.74 -14.74
N HIS A 82 -4.70 -5.84 -13.56
CA HIS A 82 -3.97 -6.01 -12.31
C HIS A 82 -2.99 -4.88 -12.00
N GLN A 83 -3.39 -3.64 -12.27
CA GLN A 83 -2.59 -2.47 -11.91
C GLN A 83 -3.37 -1.65 -10.90
N GLY A 84 -2.66 -0.98 -10.01
CA GLY A 84 -3.27 0.07 -9.24
C GLY A 84 -2.28 1.05 -8.68
N TYR A 85 -2.82 2.03 -7.98
CA TYR A 85 -2.11 3.21 -7.57
C TYR A 85 -1.98 3.26 -6.05
N LEU A 86 -0.78 3.61 -5.60
CA LEU A 86 -0.45 3.86 -4.21
C LEU A 86 0.25 5.20 -4.12
N SER A 87 0.03 5.91 -3.02
CA SER A 87 0.79 7.10 -2.67
C SER A 87 1.41 6.92 -1.29
N GLY A 88 2.48 7.63 -0.97
CA GLY A 88 3.04 7.63 0.37
C GLY A 88 4.19 8.61 0.49
N SER A 89 4.59 8.93 1.71
CA SER A 89 5.60 9.94 1.98
C SER A 89 7.01 9.37 1.94
N LEU A 90 7.88 10.02 1.16
CA LEU A 90 9.32 9.81 1.11
C LEU A 90 9.99 10.58 2.24
N ASN A 91 10.45 9.86 3.27
CA ASN A 91 11.17 10.42 4.42
C ASN A 91 10.54 11.72 4.98
N SER A 92 9.21 11.85 4.93
CA SER A 92 8.45 13.03 5.38
C SER A 92 8.75 14.37 4.70
N GLN A 93 9.39 14.39 3.52
CA GLN A 93 9.73 15.62 2.80
C GLN A 93 9.04 15.73 1.43
N HIS A 94 8.84 14.60 0.78
CA HIS A 94 8.20 14.51 -0.53
C HIS A 94 7.16 13.39 -0.51
N ASP A 95 6.24 13.40 -1.47
CA ASP A 95 5.34 12.28 -1.66
C ASP A 95 5.75 11.49 -2.91
N LEU A 96 5.48 10.20 -2.90
CA LEU A 96 5.76 9.27 -3.97
C LEU A 96 4.46 8.59 -4.38
N GLY A 97 4.04 8.84 -5.61
CA GLY A 97 3.06 8.01 -6.28
C GLY A 97 3.75 6.82 -6.94
N VAL A 98 3.15 5.66 -6.78
CA VAL A 98 3.63 4.39 -7.30
C VAL A 98 2.50 3.71 -8.05
N ILE A 99 2.75 3.39 -9.32
CA ILE A 99 1.92 2.43 -10.05
C ILE A 99 2.53 1.06 -9.79
N VAL A 100 1.73 0.17 -9.23
CA VAL A 100 2.10 -1.20 -8.91
C VAL A 100 1.31 -2.18 -9.77
N ASN A 101 2.01 -3.19 -10.29
CA ASN A 101 1.41 -4.36 -10.89
C ASN A 101 1.27 -5.48 -9.86
N PHE A 102 0.13 -6.16 -9.94
CA PHE A 102 -0.22 -7.31 -9.13
C PHE A 102 -0.20 -8.55 -10.00
N LYS A 103 0.27 -9.65 -9.45
CA LYS A 103 0.03 -10.97 -10.04
C LYS A 103 -0.97 -11.68 -9.13
N ASN A 104 -2.18 -11.91 -9.68
CA ASN A 104 -3.38 -12.44 -9.00
C ASN A 104 -4.04 -11.45 -8.03
N ILE A 105 -5.29 -11.06 -8.31
CA ILE A 105 -6.12 -10.22 -7.44
C ILE A 105 -7.15 -11.10 -6.74
N GLY A 106 -7.20 -11.04 -5.41
CA GLY A 106 -8.09 -11.84 -4.55
C GLY A 106 -7.61 -11.78 -3.09
N PRO A 107 -8.18 -12.56 -2.16
CA PRO A 107 -7.79 -12.57 -0.74
C PRO A 107 -6.32 -12.96 -0.49
N TYR A 108 -5.58 -13.31 -1.55
CA TYR A 108 -4.21 -13.74 -1.50
C TYR A 108 -3.38 -13.09 -2.62
N VAL A 109 -3.10 -11.80 -2.48
CA VAL A 109 -2.09 -11.15 -3.31
C VAL A 109 -0.72 -11.56 -2.78
N TYR A 110 -0.03 -12.44 -3.50
CA TYR A 110 1.29 -12.94 -3.12
C TYR A 110 2.44 -12.11 -3.71
N TYR A 111 2.15 -11.21 -4.66
CA TYR A 111 3.19 -10.51 -5.39
C TYR A 111 2.76 -9.12 -5.85
N ILE A 112 3.56 -8.13 -5.45
CA ILE A 112 3.42 -6.72 -5.83
C ILE A 112 4.74 -6.29 -6.45
N LYS A 113 4.68 -5.70 -7.64
CA LYS A 113 5.86 -5.19 -8.35
C LYS A 113 5.65 -3.73 -8.73
N PRO A 114 6.49 -2.79 -8.24
CA PRO A 114 6.50 -1.42 -8.74
C PRO A 114 6.80 -1.39 -10.23
N GLU A 115 5.94 -0.72 -11.00
CA GLU A 115 6.09 -0.53 -12.44
C GLU A 115 6.52 0.89 -12.79
N SER A 116 5.93 1.87 -12.12
CA SER A 116 6.26 3.28 -12.32
C SER A 116 6.32 4.02 -10.99
N LEU A 117 7.29 4.92 -10.88
CA LEU A 117 7.48 5.84 -9.75
C LEU A 117 7.30 7.28 -10.23
N LYS A 118 6.68 8.11 -9.39
CA LYS A 118 6.58 9.56 -9.62
C LYS A 118 6.66 10.30 -8.30
N VAL A 119 7.65 11.18 -8.17
CA VAL A 119 7.87 12.02 -7.00
C VAL A 119 7.07 13.30 -7.15
N PHE A 120 6.40 13.71 -6.07
CA PHE A 120 5.64 14.94 -5.97
C PHE A 120 6.18 15.76 -4.79
N TYR A 121 6.02 17.08 -4.86
CA TYR A 121 6.18 17.91 -3.67
C TYR A 121 5.06 17.57 -2.69
N SER A 122 5.40 17.35 -1.42
CA SER A 122 4.36 17.10 -0.43
C SER A 122 3.51 18.35 -0.28
N THR A 123 2.20 18.19 -0.43
CA THR A 123 1.22 19.27 -0.20
C THR A 123 0.85 19.38 1.28
N VAL A 124 1.39 18.51 2.14
CA VAL A 124 1.08 18.45 3.58
C VAL A 124 2.18 19.18 4.38
N HIS A 125 2.30 20.47 4.14
CA HIS A 125 2.87 21.40 5.12
C HIS A 125 1.77 22.39 5.52
N ASN A 126 1.01 22.02 6.55
CA ASN A 126 0.29 22.91 7.45
C ASN A 126 0.08 22.18 8.78
#